data_AF-A0A2H5Z6P8-F1
#
_entry.id   AF-A0A2H5Z6P8-F1
#
_cell.length_a   1.000
_cell.length_b   1.000
_cell.length_c   1.000
_cell.angle_alpha   90.00
_cell.angle_beta   90.00
_cell.angle_gamma   90.00
#
_symmetry.space_group_name_H-M   'P 1'
#
loop_
_entity.id
_entity.type
_entity.pdbx_description
1 polymer ?
#
loop_
_entity_poly.entity_id
_entity_poly.type
_entity_poly.pdbx_seq_one_letter_code
_entity_poly.pdbx_strand_id
1 'polypeptide(L)'
;MRVADVLRRLAATLSLVLLAAACATSSPPLPPYATQAGLLARDICFGVEHLPGDFEVMARQIIDNAAAAQRDTPSLRPAEFEAWQRLSGAWLQYAYEPPSMPAEDADGFLSQDELEQALAQAHAERLDAPFTAAACRLDFYATAQGAEAAYQALVQTTPGQLLPHRPRGDASQLRLAPAALPGFARLTLWFREENVLAAVSVTAPCNPHEPESCRQARDRTESLAALLLRRIITRVPGIHPPTTPSALDSRGSAELLCPERDYTSCVAEIMAAREAAQPFALCISPYGQWELLLILDSKPPRCPDDWTVAAEFVSSRAGS
;
A
#
# COMPACT_ATOMS: atom_id res chain seq x y z
N MET A 1 1.93 22.45 67.24
CA MET A 1 2.49 22.67 65.89
C MET A 1 2.16 24.09 65.46
N ARG A 2 3.17 24.88 65.08
CA ARG A 2 3.00 26.32 64.79
C ARG A 2 2.42 26.48 63.38
N VAL A 3 1.45 27.38 63.23
CA VAL A 3 0.74 27.70 61.96
C VAL A 3 1.71 27.96 60.80
N ALA A 4 2.90 28.49 61.09
CA ALA A 4 3.97 28.71 60.14
C ALA A 4 4.49 27.44 59.43
N ASP A 5 4.52 26.29 60.11
CA ASP A 5 5.00 25.03 59.52
C ASP A 5 3.98 24.42 58.55
N VAL A 6 2.69 24.66 58.79
CA VAL A 6 1.60 24.23 57.90
C VAL A 6 1.60 25.06 56.62
N LEU A 7 1.78 26.38 56.73
CA LEU A 7 1.87 27.29 55.58
C LEU A 7 3.09 27.00 54.71
N ARG A 8 4.25 26.67 55.31
CA ARG A 8 5.46 26.30 54.55
C ARG A 8 5.29 25.00 53.77
N ARG A 9 4.64 24.00 54.36
CA ARG A 9 4.35 22.72 53.68
C ARG A 9 3.36 22.89 52.54
N LEU A 10 2.32 23.71 52.73
CA LEU A 10 1.36 24.04 51.68
C LEU A 10 2.00 24.81 50.52
N ALA A 11 2.88 25.78 50.80
CA ALA A 11 3.57 26.53 49.74
C ALA A 11 4.51 25.63 48.91
N ALA A 12 5.19 24.68 49.56
CA ALA A 12 6.07 23.73 48.89
C ALA A 12 5.30 22.72 48.02
N THR A 13 4.16 22.20 48.50
CA THR A 13 3.31 21.31 47.69
C THR A 13 2.62 22.06 46.54
N LEU A 14 2.18 23.30 46.76
CA LEU A 14 1.59 24.12 45.69
C LEU A 14 2.61 24.39 44.57
N SER A 15 3.86 24.67 44.94
CA SER A 15 4.95 24.89 43.98
C SER A 15 5.29 23.62 43.20
N LEU A 16 5.29 22.45 43.86
CA LEU A 16 5.54 21.17 43.19
C LEU A 16 4.41 20.80 42.20
N VAL A 17 3.16 21.08 42.56
CA VAL A 17 1.98 20.87 41.69
C VAL A 17 2.00 21.82 40.48
N LEU A 18 2.42 23.08 40.67
CA LEU A 18 2.56 24.05 39.59
C LEU A 18 3.70 23.71 38.62
N LEU A 19 4.84 23.21 39.12
CA LEU A 19 5.93 22.73 38.26
C LEU A 19 5.57 21.44 37.51
N ALA A 20 4.82 20.52 38.14
CA ALA A 20 4.33 19.32 37.47
C ALA A 20 3.27 19.64 36.39
N ALA A 21 2.42 20.65 36.61
CA ALA A 21 1.43 21.11 35.64
C ALA A 21 2.05 21.88 34.45
N ALA A 22 3.14 22.61 34.68
CA ALA A 22 3.86 23.32 33.61
C ALA A 22 4.61 22.38 32.65
N CYS A 23 5.11 21.23 33.14
CA CYS A 23 5.72 20.21 32.27
C CYS A 23 4.70 19.33 31.53
N ALA A 24 3.41 19.41 31.86
CA ALA A 24 2.37 18.53 31.30
C ALA A 24 1.57 19.14 30.13
N THR A 25 1.85 20.37 29.68
CA THR A 25 0.93 21.10 28.77
C THR A 25 1.50 21.63 27.46
N SER A 26 2.72 21.26 27.08
CA SER A 26 3.16 21.43 25.70
C SER A 26 3.16 20.08 25.00
N SER A 27 1.99 19.67 24.49
CA SER A 27 2.00 18.72 23.37
C SER A 27 2.91 19.31 22.30
N PRO A 28 3.90 18.56 21.78
CA PRO A 28 4.73 19.06 20.70
C PRO A 28 3.81 19.55 19.57
N PRO A 29 4.15 20.67 18.91
CA PRO A 29 3.36 21.15 17.79
C PRO A 29 3.19 20.01 16.79
N LEU A 30 1.94 19.76 16.39
CA LEU A 30 1.63 18.74 15.39
C LEU A 30 2.51 19.00 14.15
N PRO A 31 3.13 17.96 13.58
CA PRO A 31 3.86 18.11 12.33
C PRO A 31 2.96 18.79 11.27
N PRO A 32 3.49 19.68 10.41
CA PRO A 32 2.67 20.38 9.42
C PRO A 32 1.82 19.44 8.55
N TYR A 33 2.33 18.24 8.23
CA TYR A 33 1.60 17.23 7.47
C TYR A 33 0.37 16.66 8.21
N ALA A 34 0.39 16.62 9.54
CA ALA A 34 -0.74 16.15 10.35
C ALA A 34 -1.96 17.06 10.21
N THR A 35 -1.74 18.35 9.93
CA THR A 35 -2.81 19.31 9.63
C THR A 35 -3.34 19.24 8.19
N GLN A 36 -2.69 18.48 7.28
CA GLN A 36 -3.03 18.37 5.85
C GLN A 36 -3.33 16.94 5.39
N ALA A 37 -3.59 16.04 6.33
CA ALA A 37 -3.52 14.60 6.13
C ALA A 37 -4.39 14.01 5.02
N GLY A 38 -5.56 14.60 4.75
CA GLY A 38 -6.46 14.11 3.69
C GLY A 38 -5.89 14.28 2.28
N LEU A 39 -5.12 15.34 2.04
CA LEU A 39 -4.47 15.59 0.74
C LEU A 39 -3.22 14.73 0.59
N LEU A 40 -2.38 14.66 1.62
CA LEU A 40 -1.16 13.85 1.59
C LEU A 40 -1.47 12.36 1.46
N ALA A 41 -2.44 11.83 2.18
CA ALA A 41 -2.76 10.40 2.10
C ALA A 41 -3.39 10.03 0.74
N ARG A 42 -4.17 10.94 0.13
CA ARG A 42 -4.68 10.82 -1.24
C ARG A 42 -3.53 10.77 -2.26
N ASP A 43 -2.51 11.59 -2.07
CA ASP A 43 -1.37 11.70 -2.99
C ASP A 43 -0.26 10.68 -2.68
N ILE A 44 -0.28 10.00 -1.54
CA ILE A 44 0.70 8.95 -1.22
C ILE A 44 0.17 7.57 -1.61
N CYS A 45 -1.10 7.28 -1.38
CA CYS A 45 -1.71 6.08 -1.92
C CYS A 45 -1.72 6.09 -3.46
N PHE A 46 -1.43 4.95 -4.06
CA PHE A 46 -1.54 4.78 -5.50
C PHE A 46 -3.02 4.86 -5.93
N GLY A 47 -3.31 5.63 -6.99
CA GLY A 47 -4.58 5.69 -7.73
C GLY A 47 -4.76 4.59 -8.79
N VAL A 48 -5.88 4.62 -9.51
CA VAL A 48 -6.25 3.63 -10.53
C VAL A 48 -5.26 3.54 -11.70
N GLU A 49 -4.63 4.66 -12.03
CA GLU A 49 -3.62 4.76 -13.09
C GLU A 49 -2.36 3.93 -12.81
N HIS A 50 -2.17 3.47 -11.58
CA HIS A 50 -1.05 2.62 -11.16
C HIS A 50 -1.39 1.11 -11.22
N LEU A 51 -2.64 0.78 -11.52
CA LEU A 51 -3.16 -0.57 -11.70
C LEU A 51 -3.21 -0.92 -13.20
N PRO A 52 -3.36 -2.21 -13.57
CA PRO A 52 -3.61 -2.60 -14.96
C PRO A 52 -4.79 -1.85 -15.59
N GLY A 53 -4.76 -1.67 -16.91
CA GLY A 53 -5.69 -0.76 -17.63
C GLY A 53 -7.18 -1.04 -17.47
N ASP A 54 -7.57 -2.26 -17.09
CA ASP A 54 -8.97 -2.68 -16.99
C ASP A 54 -9.58 -2.44 -15.59
N PHE A 55 -8.87 -1.80 -14.66
CA PHE A 55 -9.40 -1.51 -13.33
C PHE A 55 -10.31 -0.29 -13.34
N GLU A 56 -11.57 -0.49 -12.94
CA GLU A 56 -12.50 0.59 -12.65
C GLU A 56 -12.48 0.96 -11.15
N VAL A 57 -12.86 2.20 -10.81
CA VAL A 57 -12.91 2.67 -9.41
C VAL A 57 -14.33 2.54 -8.89
N MET A 58 -14.69 1.40 -8.32
CA MET A 58 -16.02 1.23 -7.71
C MET A 58 -16.23 2.12 -6.47
N ALA A 59 -15.17 2.45 -5.71
CA ALA A 59 -15.30 3.30 -4.53
C ALA A 59 -13.97 3.97 -4.11
N ARG A 60 -13.75 5.23 -4.48
CA ARG A 60 -12.71 6.04 -3.82
C ARG A 60 -13.26 6.59 -2.52
N GLN A 61 -12.87 6.00 -1.41
CA GLN A 61 -13.15 6.60 -0.12
C GLN A 61 -11.88 7.16 0.49
N ILE A 62 -11.93 8.40 0.95
CA ILE A 62 -10.93 8.94 1.89
C ILE A 62 -11.63 8.89 3.24
N ILE A 63 -11.32 7.85 4.01
CA ILE A 63 -11.90 7.68 5.33
C ILE A 63 -10.99 8.40 6.34
N ASP A 64 -11.48 9.51 6.90
CA ASP A 64 -10.81 10.21 7.99
C ASP A 64 -10.94 9.44 9.33
N ASN A 65 -10.29 9.96 10.38
CA ASN A 65 -10.24 9.29 11.68
C ASN A 65 -11.63 8.99 12.28
N ALA A 66 -12.61 9.87 12.06
CA ALA A 66 -13.96 9.71 12.61
C ALA A 66 -14.75 8.66 11.82
N ALA A 67 -14.62 8.66 10.49
CA ALA A 67 -15.28 7.69 9.63
C ALA A 67 -14.63 6.28 9.72
N ALA A 68 -13.34 6.19 10.01
CA ALA A 68 -12.60 4.92 10.12
C ALA A 68 -12.95 4.17 11.40
N ALA A 69 -13.24 4.90 12.48
CA ALA A 69 -13.65 4.33 13.75
C ALA A 69 -15.14 3.91 13.81
N GLN A 70 -15.93 4.25 12.77
CA GLN A 70 -17.37 4.01 12.71
C GLN A 70 -17.79 2.87 11.75
N ARG A 71 -16.87 2.26 11.01
CA ARG A 71 -17.20 1.23 10.00
C ARG A 71 -16.90 -0.20 10.42
N ASP A 72 -17.69 -1.12 9.88
CA ASP A 72 -17.62 -2.59 10.01
C ASP A 72 -16.39 -3.25 9.34
N THR A 73 -15.26 -2.55 9.32
CA THR A 73 -13.96 -3.23 9.18
C THR A 73 -13.52 -3.55 10.61
N PRO A 74 -13.30 -4.82 10.97
CA PRO A 74 -13.17 -5.19 12.38
C PRO A 74 -11.97 -4.45 12.98
N SER A 75 -12.19 -3.73 14.08
CA SER A 75 -11.46 -3.85 15.35
C SER A 75 -10.94 -2.59 16.04
N LEU A 76 -11.00 -1.38 15.45
CA LEU A 76 -10.32 -0.22 16.06
C LEU A 76 -11.26 0.83 16.66
N ARG A 77 -11.23 0.96 17.99
CA ARG A 77 -11.99 1.97 18.72
C ARG A 77 -11.29 3.33 18.68
N PRO A 78 -12.01 4.46 18.73
CA PRO A 78 -11.42 5.79 18.81
C PRO A 78 -10.32 5.93 19.88
N ALA A 79 -10.53 5.32 21.05
CA ALA A 79 -9.59 5.34 22.17
C ALA A 79 -8.24 4.67 21.86
N GLU A 80 -8.21 3.68 20.96
CA GLU A 80 -6.96 3.02 20.54
C GLU A 80 -6.12 3.94 19.66
N PHE A 81 -6.76 4.74 18.78
CA PHE A 81 -6.07 5.74 17.98
C PHE A 81 -5.44 6.84 18.83
N GLU A 82 -6.13 7.30 19.87
CA GLU A 82 -5.59 8.27 20.82
C GLU A 82 -4.43 7.67 21.63
N ALA A 83 -4.57 6.44 22.12
CA ALA A 83 -3.51 5.75 22.86
C ALA A 83 -2.25 5.55 22.01
N TRP A 84 -2.41 5.28 20.72
CA TRP A 84 -1.30 5.17 19.77
C TRP A 84 -0.79 6.52 19.29
N GLN A 85 -1.44 7.62 19.65
CA GLN A 85 -1.11 8.97 19.18
C GLN A 85 -1.20 9.10 17.65
N ARG A 86 -2.21 8.46 17.03
CA ARG A 86 -2.47 8.64 15.59
C ARG A 86 -2.91 10.07 15.35
N LEU A 87 -2.24 10.72 14.41
CA LEU A 87 -2.57 12.06 13.97
C LEU A 87 -3.62 12.02 12.87
N SER A 88 -3.47 11.09 11.92
CA SER A 88 -4.35 11.01 10.76
C SER A 88 -4.19 9.70 9.98
N GLY A 89 -5.03 9.50 8.97
CA GLY A 89 -4.78 8.51 7.92
C GLY A 89 -5.86 8.47 6.86
N ALA A 90 -5.70 7.56 5.89
CA ALA A 90 -6.66 7.27 4.85
C ALA A 90 -6.61 5.79 4.46
N TRP A 91 -7.72 5.34 3.89
CA TRP A 91 -7.85 4.01 3.31
C TRP A 91 -8.62 4.11 2.00
N LEU A 92 -7.97 3.75 0.90
CA LEU A 92 -8.52 3.74 -0.46
C LEU A 92 -8.66 2.29 -0.93
N GLN A 93 -9.74 1.98 -1.64
CA GLN A 93 -10.00 0.66 -2.21
C GLN A 93 -10.36 0.78 -3.70
N TYR A 94 -9.94 -0.20 -4.47
CA TYR A 94 -10.19 -0.33 -5.90
C TYR A 94 -10.70 -1.75 -6.15
N ALA A 95 -11.63 -1.91 -7.08
CA ALA A 95 -12.22 -3.19 -7.41
C ALA A 95 -12.42 -3.28 -8.92
N TYR A 96 -12.03 -4.41 -9.50
CA TYR A 96 -12.26 -4.71 -10.89
C TYR A 96 -13.76 -4.92 -11.13
N GLU A 97 -14.33 -4.06 -11.97
CA GLU A 97 -15.67 -4.22 -12.50
C GLU A 97 -15.56 -4.85 -13.90
N PRO A 98 -16.03 -6.09 -14.08
CA PRO A 98 -15.96 -6.74 -15.38
C PRO A 98 -16.81 -6.01 -16.42
N PRO A 99 -16.37 -5.90 -17.69
CA PRO A 99 -17.15 -5.29 -18.75
C PRO A 99 -18.54 -5.89 -18.93
N SER A 100 -18.70 -7.19 -18.61
CA SER A 100 -19.98 -7.88 -18.69
C SER A 100 -20.88 -7.70 -17.46
N MET A 101 -20.42 -6.96 -16.43
CA MET A 101 -21.23 -6.69 -15.25
C MET A 101 -22.45 -5.83 -15.63
N PRO A 102 -23.68 -6.30 -15.36
CA PRO A 102 -24.88 -5.47 -15.54
C PRO A 102 -24.81 -4.24 -14.61
N ALA A 103 -25.04 -3.06 -15.18
CA ALA A 103 -25.15 -1.83 -14.40
C ALA A 103 -26.35 -1.88 -13.44
N GLU A 104 -26.34 -1.07 -12.37
CA GLU A 104 -27.44 -1.02 -11.39
C GLU A 104 -28.82 -0.71 -11.99
N ASP A 105 -28.88 -0.10 -13.18
CA ASP A 105 -30.11 0.20 -13.92
C ASP A 105 -30.50 -0.89 -14.96
N ALA A 106 -29.65 -1.88 -15.20
CA ALA A 106 -29.87 -2.94 -16.18
C ALA A 106 -30.93 -3.97 -15.73
N ASP A 107 -31.21 -4.07 -14.43
CA ASP A 107 -32.21 -4.98 -13.84
C ASP A 107 -33.64 -4.73 -14.35
N GLY A 108 -33.90 -3.60 -15.00
CA GLY A 108 -35.19 -3.28 -15.64
C GLY A 108 -35.27 -3.58 -17.14
N PHE A 109 -34.15 -3.92 -17.79
CA PHE A 109 -34.04 -4.04 -19.26
C PHE A 109 -33.63 -5.44 -19.73
N LEU A 110 -32.98 -6.23 -18.88
CA LEU A 110 -32.58 -7.60 -19.18
C LEU A 110 -33.66 -8.60 -18.74
N SER A 111 -33.87 -9.64 -19.53
CA SER A 111 -34.58 -10.82 -19.07
C SER A 111 -33.75 -11.58 -18.01
N GLN A 112 -34.39 -12.46 -17.25
CA GLN A 112 -33.69 -13.24 -16.22
C GLN A 112 -32.57 -14.11 -16.81
N ASP A 113 -32.79 -14.73 -17.97
CA ASP A 113 -31.78 -15.57 -18.63
C ASP A 113 -30.58 -14.73 -19.11
N GLU A 114 -30.82 -13.51 -19.62
CA GLU A 114 -29.77 -12.58 -20.03
C GLU A 114 -28.96 -12.07 -18.83
N LEU A 115 -29.62 -11.83 -17.70
CA LEU A 115 -28.96 -11.43 -16.46
C LEU A 115 -28.07 -12.56 -15.92
N GLU A 116 -28.57 -13.80 -15.90
CA GLU A 116 -27.80 -14.97 -15.45
C GLU A 116 -26.57 -15.21 -16.36
N GLN A 117 -26.73 -15.06 -17.67
CA GLN A 117 -25.62 -15.17 -18.62
C GLN A 117 -24.57 -14.07 -18.41
N ALA A 118 -24.99 -12.81 -18.26
CA ALA A 118 -24.10 -11.68 -18.03
C ALA A 118 -23.31 -11.84 -16.72
N LEU A 119 -23.97 -12.26 -15.64
CA LEU A 119 -23.33 -12.52 -14.35
C LEU A 119 -22.34 -13.69 -14.42
N ALA A 120 -22.67 -14.76 -15.17
CA ALA A 120 -21.75 -15.88 -15.39
C ALA A 120 -20.50 -15.44 -16.18
N GLN A 121 -20.68 -14.61 -17.21
CA GLN A 121 -19.57 -14.05 -17.99
C GLN A 121 -18.71 -13.10 -17.15
N ALA A 122 -19.33 -12.20 -16.40
CA ALA A 122 -18.63 -11.30 -15.47
C ALA A 122 -17.85 -12.08 -14.40
N HIS A 123 -18.38 -13.21 -13.93
CA HIS A 123 -17.62 -14.08 -13.03
C HIS A 123 -16.40 -14.70 -13.73
N ALA A 124 -16.53 -15.20 -14.95
CA ALA A 124 -15.40 -15.74 -15.71
C ALA A 124 -14.31 -14.67 -15.94
N GLU A 125 -14.69 -13.45 -16.29
CA GLU A 125 -13.78 -12.30 -16.44
C GLU A 125 -13.03 -11.99 -15.14
N ARG A 126 -13.69 -12.05 -13.97
CA ARG A 126 -13.02 -11.90 -12.65
C ARG A 126 -12.02 -13.00 -12.34
N LEU A 127 -12.26 -14.22 -12.83
CA LEU A 127 -11.35 -15.34 -12.62
C LEU A 127 -10.10 -15.24 -13.52
N ASP A 128 -10.22 -14.58 -14.67
CA ASP A 128 -9.12 -14.33 -15.60
C ASP A 128 -8.29 -13.08 -15.23
N ALA A 129 -8.89 -12.13 -14.50
CA ALA A 129 -8.21 -10.92 -14.06
C ALA A 129 -7.00 -11.22 -13.14
N PRO A 130 -5.86 -10.50 -13.29
CA PRO A 130 -4.66 -10.70 -12.45
C PRO A 130 -4.93 -10.55 -10.94
N PHE A 131 -5.89 -9.70 -10.59
CA PHE A 131 -6.50 -9.55 -9.26
C PHE A 131 -7.83 -8.81 -9.42
N THR A 132 -8.72 -8.90 -8.44
CA THR A 132 -10.07 -8.31 -8.50
C THR A 132 -10.28 -7.15 -7.54
N ALA A 133 -9.39 -6.95 -6.58
CA ALA A 133 -9.41 -5.76 -5.74
C ALA A 133 -8.01 -5.42 -5.24
N ALA A 134 -7.75 -4.14 -5.01
CA ALA A 134 -6.57 -3.66 -4.32
C ALA A 134 -6.95 -2.57 -3.33
N ALA A 135 -6.26 -2.48 -2.20
CA ALA A 135 -6.44 -1.38 -1.27
C ALA A 135 -5.10 -0.82 -0.78
N CYS A 136 -5.12 0.46 -0.46
CA CYS A 136 -4.02 1.18 0.17
C CYS A 136 -4.51 1.80 1.47
N ARG A 137 -3.78 1.58 2.56
CA ARG A 137 -3.99 2.25 3.84
C ARG A 137 -2.71 2.95 4.25
N LEU A 138 -2.86 4.15 4.81
CA LEU A 138 -1.77 4.98 5.31
C LEU A 138 -2.22 5.69 6.59
N ASP A 139 -1.47 5.53 7.66
CA ASP A 139 -1.71 6.15 8.97
C ASP A 139 -0.44 6.84 9.47
N PHE A 140 -0.59 8.07 9.96
CA PHE A 140 0.48 8.89 10.52
C PHE A 140 0.33 9.01 12.03
N TYR A 141 1.44 8.86 12.75
CA TYR A 141 1.48 8.89 14.21
C TYR A 141 2.40 10.00 14.70
N ALA A 142 2.16 10.48 15.92
CA ALA A 142 3.00 11.51 16.54
C ALA A 142 4.43 11.03 16.79
N THR A 143 4.60 9.72 17.02
CA THR A 143 5.88 9.11 17.39
C THR A 143 6.06 7.76 16.70
N ALA A 144 7.32 7.35 16.53
CA ALA A 144 7.66 6.01 16.05
C ALA A 144 7.17 4.92 17.02
N GLN A 145 7.15 5.18 18.33
CA GLN A 145 6.60 4.23 19.31
C GLN A 145 5.10 4.03 19.14
N GLY A 146 4.35 5.11 18.86
CA GLY A 146 2.92 5.05 18.56
C GLY A 146 2.62 4.21 17.31
N ALA A 147 3.38 4.44 16.24
CA ALA A 147 3.28 3.65 15.01
C ALA A 147 3.65 2.17 15.23
N GLU A 148 4.68 1.88 16.02
CA GLU A 148 5.07 0.51 16.37
C GLU A 148 3.98 -0.21 17.17
N ALA A 149 3.39 0.45 18.17
CA ALA A 149 2.29 -0.14 18.94
C ALA A 149 1.07 -0.47 18.06
N ALA A 150 0.71 0.44 17.14
CA ALA A 150 -0.36 0.21 16.18
C ALA A 150 -0.03 -0.92 15.20
N TYR A 151 1.21 -0.95 14.68
CA TYR A 151 1.70 -2.00 13.80
C TYR A 151 1.54 -3.38 14.47
N GLN A 152 2.05 -3.55 15.69
CA GLN A 152 1.95 -4.81 16.44
C GLN A 152 0.50 -5.26 16.65
N ALA A 153 -0.39 -4.33 17.02
CA ALA A 153 -1.81 -4.65 17.21
C ALA A 153 -2.48 -5.09 15.89
N LEU A 154 -2.21 -4.37 14.79
CA LEU A 154 -2.80 -4.64 13.49
C LEU A 154 -2.29 -5.93 12.86
N VAL A 155 -0.99 -6.22 12.93
CA VAL A 155 -0.45 -7.48 12.37
C VAL A 155 -0.88 -8.71 13.17
N GLN A 156 -1.18 -8.57 14.47
CA GLN A 156 -1.71 -9.67 15.30
C GLN A 156 -3.20 -9.94 15.05
N THR A 157 -3.97 -8.89 14.77
CA THR A 157 -5.42 -8.99 14.52
C THR A 157 -5.76 -9.26 13.06
N THR A 158 -4.82 -9.02 12.14
CA THR A 158 -5.01 -9.35 10.72
C THR A 158 -5.10 -10.88 10.55
N PRO A 159 -6.20 -11.41 9.99
CA PRO A 159 -6.39 -12.83 9.85
C PRO A 159 -5.44 -13.43 8.80
N GLY A 160 -5.29 -14.75 8.85
CA GLY A 160 -4.58 -15.51 7.83
C GLY A 160 -3.19 -15.98 8.25
N GLN A 161 -2.61 -16.83 7.40
CA GLN A 161 -1.28 -17.37 7.58
C GLN A 161 -0.21 -16.35 7.23
N LEU A 162 0.89 -16.35 7.99
CA LEU A 162 2.06 -15.52 7.69
C LEU A 162 2.80 -16.11 6.48
N LEU A 163 3.14 -15.26 5.52
CA LEU A 163 3.92 -15.65 4.35
C LEU A 163 5.31 -14.99 4.37
N PRO A 164 6.32 -15.62 3.76
CA PRO A 164 7.57 -14.93 3.46
C PRO A 164 7.31 -13.81 2.45
N HIS A 165 7.97 -12.67 2.66
CA HIS A 165 7.91 -11.50 1.78
C HIS A 165 9.24 -10.76 1.82
N ARG A 166 9.46 -9.88 0.83
CA ARG A 166 10.60 -8.96 0.87
C ARG A 166 10.35 -7.84 1.88
N PRO A 167 11.30 -7.56 2.80
CA PRO A 167 11.14 -6.50 3.79
C PRO A 167 10.74 -5.16 3.17
N ARG A 168 9.86 -4.45 3.86
CA ARG A 168 9.41 -3.09 3.57
C ARG A 168 9.53 -2.26 4.84
N GLY A 169 10.14 -1.09 4.70
CA GLY A 169 10.44 -0.18 5.81
C GLY A 169 11.20 -0.82 6.97
N ASP A 170 11.09 -0.22 8.15
CA ASP A 170 11.65 -0.71 9.41
C ASP A 170 11.08 -2.08 9.84
N ALA A 171 9.81 -2.34 9.54
CA ALA A 171 9.12 -3.57 9.92
C ALA A 171 8.01 -3.89 8.93
N SER A 172 7.84 -5.16 8.56
CA SER A 172 6.74 -5.59 7.68
C SER A 172 6.31 -7.04 7.90
N GLN A 173 5.04 -7.33 7.62
CA GLN A 173 4.45 -8.67 7.66
C GLN A 173 3.42 -8.83 6.55
N LEU A 174 3.53 -9.93 5.80
CA LEU A 174 2.56 -10.34 4.80
C LEU A 174 1.70 -11.50 5.32
N ARG A 175 0.38 -11.36 5.22
CA ARG A 175 -0.59 -12.42 5.55
C ARG A 175 -1.47 -12.79 4.37
N LEU A 176 -1.83 -14.07 4.29
CA LEU A 176 -2.77 -14.64 3.33
C LEU A 176 -3.98 -15.21 4.06
N ALA A 177 -5.17 -14.71 3.71
CA ALA A 177 -6.44 -15.15 4.28
C ALA A 177 -7.48 -15.42 3.17
N PRO A 178 -8.53 -16.19 3.43
CA PRO A 178 -9.73 -16.19 2.58
C PRO A 178 -10.28 -14.77 2.42
N ALA A 179 -10.74 -14.43 1.21
CA ALA A 179 -11.49 -13.19 0.99
C ALA A 179 -12.97 -13.37 1.37
N ALA A 180 -13.71 -12.28 1.48
CA ALA A 180 -15.16 -12.33 1.67
C ALA A 180 -15.88 -12.89 0.42
N LEU A 181 -15.25 -12.76 -0.76
CA LEU A 181 -15.75 -13.32 -2.01
C LEU A 181 -15.32 -14.80 -2.13
N PRO A 182 -16.26 -15.76 -2.28
CA PRO A 182 -15.93 -17.18 -2.42
C PRO A 182 -15.01 -17.45 -3.62
N GLY A 183 -14.01 -18.30 -3.44
CA GLY A 183 -13.03 -18.62 -4.49
C GLY A 183 -11.87 -17.62 -4.61
N PHE A 184 -11.84 -16.58 -3.77
CA PHE A 184 -10.78 -15.59 -3.75
C PHE A 184 -10.03 -15.62 -2.42
N ALA A 185 -8.75 -15.23 -2.48
CA ALA A 185 -7.94 -14.98 -1.32
C ALA A 185 -7.54 -13.51 -1.25
N ARG A 186 -7.21 -13.05 -0.04
CA ARG A 186 -6.70 -11.71 0.23
C ARG A 186 -5.30 -11.80 0.81
N LEU A 187 -4.36 -11.14 0.17
CA LEU A 187 -3.06 -10.83 0.72
C LEU A 187 -3.11 -9.46 1.40
N THR A 188 -2.48 -9.32 2.56
CA THR A 188 -2.36 -8.04 3.26
C THR A 188 -0.93 -7.89 3.75
N LEU A 189 -0.20 -6.91 3.20
CA LEU A 189 1.14 -6.56 3.61
C LEU A 189 1.07 -5.28 4.44
N TRP A 190 1.32 -5.41 5.74
CA TRP A 190 1.54 -4.28 6.63
C TRP A 190 3.01 -3.93 6.69
N PHE A 191 3.32 -2.64 6.71
CA PHE A 191 4.68 -2.18 6.95
C PHE A 191 4.71 -0.84 7.67
N ARG A 192 5.75 -0.62 8.46
CA ARG A 192 6.01 0.62 9.20
C ARG A 192 7.31 1.23 8.71
N GLU A 193 7.31 2.55 8.58
CA GLU A 193 8.51 3.36 8.38
C GLU A 193 8.48 4.53 9.35
N GLU A 194 9.43 4.58 10.28
CA GLU A 194 9.47 5.57 11.36
C GLU A 194 8.09 5.69 12.08
N ASN A 195 7.42 6.83 11.97
CA ASN A 195 6.11 7.14 12.54
C ASN A 195 4.93 6.98 11.55
N VAL A 196 5.15 6.32 10.41
CA VAL A 196 4.15 6.02 9.39
C VAL A 196 3.86 4.52 9.38
N LEU A 197 2.58 4.16 9.40
CA LEU A 197 2.11 2.80 9.20
C LEU A 197 1.35 2.73 7.89
N ALA A 198 1.61 1.71 7.09
CA ALA A 198 0.95 1.51 5.82
C ALA A 198 0.53 0.05 5.64
N ALA A 199 -0.48 -0.15 4.81
CA ALA A 199 -0.86 -1.47 4.34
C ALA A 199 -1.26 -1.45 2.87
N VAL A 200 -0.90 -2.53 2.19
CA VAL A 200 -1.44 -2.88 0.87
C VAL A 200 -2.19 -4.19 1.00
N SER A 201 -3.38 -4.25 0.43
CA SER A 201 -4.07 -5.53 0.24
C SER A 201 -4.42 -5.77 -1.21
N VAL A 202 -4.37 -7.03 -1.63
CA VAL A 202 -4.77 -7.47 -2.96
C VAL A 202 -5.68 -8.69 -2.80
N THR A 203 -6.79 -8.70 -3.52
CA THR A 203 -7.71 -9.84 -3.60
C THR A 203 -7.64 -10.44 -4.99
N ALA A 204 -7.45 -11.75 -5.08
CA ALA A 204 -7.22 -12.44 -6.34
C ALA A 204 -7.82 -13.86 -6.33
N PRO A 205 -8.14 -14.43 -7.50
CA PRO A 205 -8.67 -15.79 -7.63
C PRO A 205 -7.56 -16.81 -7.37
N CYS A 206 -7.38 -17.22 -6.11
CA CYS A 206 -6.40 -18.23 -5.72
C CYS A 206 -6.82 -18.91 -4.41
N ASN A 207 -6.18 -20.04 -4.08
CA ASN A 207 -6.53 -20.83 -2.91
C ASN A 207 -5.76 -20.31 -1.67
N PRO A 208 -6.46 -19.78 -0.63
CA PRO A 208 -5.81 -19.24 0.56
C PRO A 208 -5.08 -20.29 1.41
N HIS A 209 -5.35 -21.58 1.18
CA HIS A 209 -4.70 -22.70 1.85
C HIS A 209 -3.48 -23.24 1.09
N GLU A 210 -3.25 -22.78 -0.15
CA GLU A 210 -2.11 -23.17 -0.98
C GLU A 210 -1.35 -21.90 -1.43
N PRO A 211 -0.39 -21.39 -0.63
CA PRO A 211 0.29 -20.12 -0.88
C PRO A 211 0.86 -19.96 -2.29
N GLU A 212 1.33 -21.05 -2.89
CA GLU A 212 1.90 -21.05 -4.23
C GLU A 212 0.88 -20.76 -5.32
N SER A 213 -0.39 -21.13 -5.13
CA SER A 213 -1.48 -20.73 -6.03
C SER A 213 -1.68 -19.20 -6.05
N CYS A 214 -1.26 -18.52 -4.98
CA CYS A 214 -1.37 -17.07 -4.83
C CYS A 214 -0.06 -16.31 -5.15
N ARG A 215 0.93 -16.96 -5.78
CA ARG A 215 2.26 -16.36 -6.03
C ARG A 215 2.17 -15.04 -6.81
N GLN A 216 1.39 -14.98 -7.88
CA GLN A 216 1.25 -13.76 -8.68
C GLN A 216 0.64 -12.62 -7.87
N ALA A 217 -0.43 -12.90 -7.12
CA ALA A 217 -1.07 -11.91 -6.25
C ALA A 217 -0.12 -11.43 -5.14
N ARG A 218 0.73 -12.31 -4.59
CA ARG A 218 1.79 -11.94 -3.65
C ARG A 218 2.77 -10.95 -4.29
N ASP A 219 3.28 -11.28 -5.46
CA ASP A 219 4.22 -10.46 -6.20
C ASP A 219 3.66 -9.06 -6.50
N ARG A 220 2.37 -8.98 -6.86
CA ARG A 220 1.65 -7.70 -7.05
C ARG A 220 1.52 -6.92 -5.75
N THR A 221 1.16 -7.59 -4.64
CA THR A 221 1.06 -6.99 -3.31
C THR A 221 2.41 -6.38 -2.88
N GLU A 222 3.50 -7.12 -3.03
CA GLU A 222 4.84 -6.65 -2.68
C GLU A 222 5.32 -5.49 -3.55
N SER A 223 4.94 -5.48 -4.83
CA SER A 223 5.26 -4.41 -5.77
C SER A 223 4.50 -3.13 -5.39
N LEU A 224 3.19 -3.21 -5.16
CA LEU A 224 2.40 -2.07 -4.67
C LEU A 224 2.92 -1.55 -3.33
N ALA A 225 3.36 -2.42 -2.42
CA ALA A 225 3.97 -2.01 -1.16
C ALA A 225 5.31 -1.29 -1.37
N ALA A 226 6.13 -1.73 -2.34
CA ALA A 226 7.37 -1.02 -2.72
C ALA A 226 7.07 0.38 -3.29
N LEU A 227 6.07 0.50 -4.17
CA LEU A 227 5.62 1.79 -4.70
C LEU A 227 5.14 2.72 -3.58
N LEU A 228 4.33 2.19 -2.65
CA LEU A 228 3.81 2.97 -1.52
C LEU A 228 4.95 3.45 -0.62
N LEU A 229 5.92 2.59 -0.28
CA LEU A 229 7.10 2.97 0.49
C LEU A 229 7.93 4.05 -0.23
N ARG A 230 8.15 3.90 -1.56
CA ARG A 230 8.83 4.92 -2.38
C ARG A 230 8.12 6.28 -2.30
N ARG A 231 6.79 6.29 -2.37
CA ARG A 231 5.99 7.51 -2.25
C ARG A 231 6.04 8.09 -0.85
N ILE A 232 6.01 7.26 0.20
CA ILE A 232 6.16 7.71 1.59
C ILE A 232 7.50 8.43 1.77
N ILE A 233 8.61 7.79 1.41
CA ILE A 233 9.97 8.36 1.55
C ILE A 233 10.11 9.66 0.73
N THR A 234 9.51 9.73 -0.45
CA THR A 234 9.67 10.88 -1.34
C THR A 234 8.76 12.06 -0.96
N ARG A 235 7.57 11.79 -0.42
CA ARG A 235 6.49 12.79 -0.28
C ARG A 235 6.17 13.14 1.17
N VAL A 236 6.57 12.33 2.15
CA VAL A 236 6.34 12.62 3.58
C VAL A 236 7.53 13.37 4.15
N PRO A 237 7.38 14.64 4.57
CA PRO A 237 8.49 15.40 5.14
C PRO A 237 9.04 14.74 6.41
N GLY A 238 10.37 14.60 6.47
CA GLY A 238 11.07 14.08 7.64
C GLY A 238 11.24 12.56 7.66
N ILE A 239 10.63 11.82 6.73
CA ILE A 239 10.93 10.40 6.50
C ILE A 239 12.16 10.32 5.61
N HIS A 240 13.16 9.58 6.06
CA HIS A 240 14.40 9.40 5.31
C HIS A 240 14.42 8.02 4.66
N PRO A 241 15.13 7.83 3.53
CA PRO A 241 15.36 6.50 3.01
C PRO A 241 16.10 5.65 4.07
N PRO A 242 15.80 4.34 4.16
CA PRO A 242 16.43 3.47 5.13
C PRO A 242 17.97 3.54 5.00
N THR A 243 18.64 3.64 6.15
CA THR A 243 20.09 3.91 6.25
C THR A 243 20.98 2.79 5.72
N THR A 244 20.42 1.62 5.41
CA THR A 244 21.16 0.49 4.84
C THR A 244 20.55 0.15 3.49
N PRO A 245 21.22 0.46 2.36
CA PRO A 245 20.78 -0.04 1.07
C PRO A 245 20.92 -1.56 1.11
N SER A 246 19.79 -2.27 1.15
CA SER A 246 19.80 -3.71 0.87
C SER A 246 20.42 -3.89 -0.51
N ALA A 247 21.34 -4.84 -0.67
CA ALA A 247 21.83 -5.20 -2.00
C ALA A 247 20.61 -5.45 -2.89
N LEU A 248 20.45 -4.63 -3.93
CA LEU A 248 19.26 -4.67 -4.78
C LEU A 248 19.32 -5.96 -5.58
N ASP A 249 18.48 -6.93 -5.21
CA ASP A 249 18.25 -8.11 -6.01
C ASP A 249 17.59 -7.74 -7.35
N SER A 250 17.42 -8.72 -8.23
CA SER A 250 16.79 -8.51 -9.54
C SER A 250 15.41 -7.86 -9.43
N ARG A 251 14.66 -8.10 -8.35
CA ARG A 251 13.30 -7.61 -8.19
C ARG A 251 13.27 -6.19 -7.63
N GLY A 252 14.10 -5.89 -6.64
CA GLY A 252 14.30 -4.53 -6.12
C GLY A 252 14.83 -3.59 -7.19
N SER A 253 15.71 -4.09 -8.07
CA SER A 253 16.15 -3.31 -9.24
C SER A 253 14.99 -3.01 -10.21
N ALA A 254 14.10 -3.97 -10.48
CA ALA A 254 12.93 -3.74 -11.33
C ALA A 254 11.96 -2.72 -10.70
N GLU A 255 11.71 -2.84 -9.40
CA GLU A 255 10.87 -1.91 -8.62
C GLU A 255 11.38 -0.46 -8.66
N LEU A 256 12.69 -0.25 -8.69
CA LEU A 256 13.27 1.09 -8.81
C LEU A 256 13.11 1.70 -10.21
N LEU A 257 13.15 0.86 -11.26
CA LEU A 257 13.12 1.31 -12.65
C LEU A 257 11.71 1.66 -13.13
N CYS A 258 10.69 0.98 -12.61
CA CYS A 258 9.34 1.13 -13.10
C CYS A 258 8.71 2.50 -12.74
N PRO A 259 8.06 3.17 -13.72
CA PRO A 259 7.29 4.38 -13.45
C PRO A 259 6.07 4.06 -12.60
N GLU A 260 5.45 5.08 -12.00
CA GLU A 260 4.29 4.82 -11.12
C GLU A 260 3.08 4.29 -11.92
N ARG A 261 2.86 4.74 -13.15
CA ARG A 261 1.72 4.31 -13.98
C ARG A 261 1.87 2.84 -14.39
N ASP A 262 0.82 2.04 -14.20
CA ASP A 262 0.82 0.58 -14.40
C ASP A 262 2.07 -0.11 -13.81
N TYR A 263 2.45 0.31 -12.62
CA TYR A 263 3.70 -0.08 -11.97
C TYR A 263 3.84 -1.58 -11.80
N THR A 264 2.76 -2.26 -11.39
CA THR A 264 2.84 -3.68 -11.10
C THR A 264 3.07 -4.53 -12.35
N SER A 265 2.55 -4.09 -13.50
CA SER A 265 2.71 -4.80 -14.77
C SER A 265 4.10 -4.55 -15.34
N CYS A 266 4.62 -3.32 -15.22
CA CYS A 266 6.02 -3.03 -15.54
C CYS A 266 6.98 -3.95 -14.77
N VAL A 267 6.79 -4.08 -13.44
CA VAL A 267 7.65 -4.95 -12.63
C VAL A 267 7.51 -6.41 -13.08
N ALA A 268 6.29 -6.88 -13.35
CA ALA A 268 6.05 -8.25 -13.79
C ALA A 268 6.72 -8.55 -15.14
N GLU A 269 6.60 -7.65 -16.12
CA GLU A 269 7.21 -7.83 -17.46
C GLU A 269 8.73 -7.80 -17.41
N ILE A 270 9.32 -6.87 -16.64
CA ILE A 270 10.79 -6.86 -16.43
C ILE A 270 11.24 -8.18 -15.81
N MET A 271 10.53 -8.69 -14.80
CA MET A 271 10.88 -9.94 -14.15
C MET A 271 10.76 -11.14 -15.10
N ALA A 272 9.70 -11.20 -15.90
CA ALA A 272 9.51 -12.24 -16.91
C ALA A 272 10.61 -12.21 -17.97
N ALA A 273 10.99 -11.04 -18.47
CA ALA A 273 12.07 -10.89 -19.44
C ALA A 273 13.43 -11.32 -18.86
N ARG A 274 13.71 -10.96 -17.59
CA ARG A 274 14.92 -11.39 -16.88
C ARG A 274 14.97 -12.89 -16.67
N GLU A 275 13.87 -13.51 -16.26
CA GLU A 275 13.76 -14.96 -16.09
C GLU A 275 13.98 -15.71 -17.41
N ALA A 276 13.45 -15.17 -18.51
CA ALA A 276 13.68 -15.67 -19.86
C ALA A 276 15.08 -15.34 -20.42
N ALA A 277 15.94 -14.64 -19.67
CA ALA A 277 17.23 -14.12 -20.10
C ALA A 277 17.18 -13.30 -21.40
N GLN A 278 16.04 -12.66 -21.67
CA GLN A 278 15.78 -11.87 -22.85
C GLN A 278 16.34 -10.45 -22.65
N PRO A 279 17.26 -9.98 -23.51
CA PRO A 279 17.71 -8.60 -23.47
C PRO A 279 16.54 -7.65 -23.77
N PHE A 280 16.43 -6.56 -23.02
CA PHE A 280 15.35 -5.57 -23.18
C PHE A 280 15.81 -4.14 -22.93
N ALA A 281 15.04 -3.19 -23.43
CA ALA A 281 15.07 -1.78 -23.05
C ALA A 281 13.72 -1.38 -22.45
N LEU A 282 13.72 -0.70 -21.30
CA LEU A 282 12.53 -0.08 -20.71
C LEU A 282 12.43 1.36 -21.21
N CYS A 283 11.38 1.65 -21.97
CA CYS A 283 11.09 2.98 -22.50
C CYS A 283 9.97 3.62 -21.68
N ILE A 284 10.12 4.90 -21.32
CA ILE A 284 9.13 5.65 -20.54
C ILE A 284 8.81 6.98 -21.23
N SER A 285 7.53 7.23 -21.47
CA SER A 285 7.02 8.50 -22.00
C SER A 285 7.10 9.64 -20.98
N PRO A 286 7.04 10.91 -21.42
CA PRO A 286 6.92 12.06 -20.52
C PRO A 286 5.69 12.01 -19.59
N TYR A 287 4.66 11.24 -19.98
CA TYR A 287 3.40 11.08 -19.25
C TYR A 287 3.36 9.80 -18.39
N GLY A 288 4.49 9.10 -18.26
CA GLY A 288 4.62 7.90 -17.42
C GLY A 288 4.11 6.60 -18.02
N GLN A 289 3.55 6.60 -19.25
CA GLN A 289 3.37 5.35 -20.01
C GLN A 289 4.73 4.68 -20.26
N TRP A 290 4.75 3.36 -20.33
CA TRP A 290 5.97 2.60 -20.52
C TRP A 290 5.76 1.45 -21.49
N GLU A 291 6.86 1.02 -22.11
CA GLU A 291 6.93 -0.15 -22.97
C GLU A 291 8.24 -0.91 -22.71
N LEU A 292 8.15 -2.24 -22.72
CA LEU A 292 9.32 -3.11 -22.67
C LEU A 292 9.67 -3.59 -24.08
N LEU A 293 10.73 -3.04 -24.66
CA LEU A 293 11.17 -3.40 -26.01
C LEU A 293 12.22 -4.50 -25.95
N LEU A 294 11.91 -5.67 -26.51
CA LEU A 294 12.86 -6.78 -26.59
C LEU A 294 13.95 -6.48 -27.64
N ILE A 295 15.22 -6.69 -27.27
CA ILE A 295 16.35 -6.45 -28.17
C ILE A 295 16.58 -7.70 -29.02
N LEU A 296 16.04 -7.67 -30.24
CA LEU A 296 16.26 -8.69 -31.26
C LEU A 296 17.39 -8.24 -32.20
N ASP A 297 18.34 -9.13 -32.49
CA ASP A 297 19.35 -8.98 -33.56
C ASP A 297 20.31 -7.78 -33.48
N SER A 298 20.87 -7.52 -32.29
CA SER A 298 22.06 -6.66 -32.10
C SER A 298 21.88 -5.17 -32.42
N LYS A 299 20.66 -4.73 -32.74
CA LYS A 299 20.30 -3.32 -32.77
C LYS A 299 19.37 -3.04 -31.59
N PRO A 300 19.72 -2.12 -30.67
CA PRO A 300 18.79 -1.75 -29.61
C PRO A 300 17.50 -1.22 -30.25
N PRO A 301 16.33 -1.74 -29.85
CA PRO A 301 15.07 -1.15 -30.25
C PRO A 301 15.09 0.29 -29.75
N ARG A 302 14.82 1.24 -30.66
CA ARG A 302 14.74 2.64 -30.28
C ARG A 302 13.39 2.84 -29.63
N CYS A 303 13.39 3.46 -28.44
CA CYS A 303 12.16 3.96 -27.86
C CYS A 303 11.42 4.84 -28.88
N PRO A 304 10.08 4.91 -28.80
CA PRO A 304 9.31 5.89 -29.57
C PRO A 304 9.91 7.30 -29.42
N ASP A 305 9.72 8.14 -30.44
CA ASP A 305 10.19 9.53 -30.38
C ASP A 305 9.62 10.23 -29.12
N ASP A 306 10.46 11.04 -28.47
CA ASP A 306 10.21 11.73 -27.19
C ASP A 306 10.14 10.84 -25.93
N TRP A 307 10.36 9.53 -26.03
CA TRP A 307 10.43 8.62 -24.88
C TRP A 307 11.88 8.43 -24.39
N THR A 308 12.05 8.25 -23.09
CA THR A 308 13.36 8.06 -22.45
C THR A 308 13.66 6.58 -22.25
N VAL A 309 14.89 6.16 -22.59
CA VAL A 309 15.41 4.84 -22.18
C VAL A 309 15.72 4.90 -20.67
N ALA A 310 14.86 4.29 -19.86
CA ALA A 310 15.00 4.29 -18.41
C ALA A 310 15.94 3.18 -17.91
N ALA A 311 16.02 2.08 -18.64
CA ALA A 311 16.93 0.97 -18.34
C ALA A 311 17.22 0.12 -19.57
N GLU A 312 18.37 -0.54 -19.57
CA GLU A 312 18.71 -1.60 -20.51
C GLU A 312 19.19 -2.82 -19.72
N PHE A 313 18.73 -4.00 -20.13
CA PHE A 313 19.26 -5.27 -19.69
C PHE A 313 19.86 -5.97 -20.88
N VAL A 314 21.19 -6.11 -20.87
CA VAL A 314 21.91 -6.89 -21.88
C VAL A 314 22.22 -8.23 -21.24
N SER A 315 21.64 -9.30 -21.77
CA SER A 315 22.02 -10.66 -21.37
C SER A 315 23.51 -10.81 -21.65
N SER A 316 24.30 -11.12 -20.63
CA SER A 316 25.69 -11.51 -20.82
C SER A 316 25.68 -12.76 -21.69
N ARG A 317 25.89 -12.61 -23.01
CA ARG A 317 26.17 -13.76 -23.86
C ARG A 317 27.32 -14.51 -23.19
N ALA A 318 27.07 -15.79 -22.90
CA ALA A 318 28.10 -16.76 -22.60
C ALA A 318 29.22 -16.58 -23.63
N GLY A 319 30.30 -15.94 -23.20
CA GLY A 319 31.47 -15.61 -24.00
C GLY A 319 32.68 -16.19 -23.30
N SER A 320 33.05 -17.39 -23.74
CA SER A 320 34.37 -18.04 -23.68
C SER A 320 35.05 -18.17 -22.32
#